data_AF-A0A101LHN2-F1
#
_entry.id   AF-A0A101LHN2-F1
#
_cell.length_a   1.000
_cell.length_b   1.000
_cell.length_c   1.000
_cell.angle_alpha   90.00
_cell.angle_beta   90.00
_cell.angle_gamma   90.00
#
_symmetry.space_group_name_H-M   'P 1'
#
loop_
_entity.id
_entity.type
_entity.pdbx_description
1 polymer ?
#
loop_
_entity_poly.entity_id
_entity_poly.type
_entity_poly.pdbx_seq_one_letter_code
_entity_poly.pdbx_strand_id
1 'polypeptide(L)' 'MTEKLRLTPEESFPEDLTEVGDLQLQVLDSQVQRQLDHEVIAEGEPNRETEFRHYELDEEFANRDKR' A
#
# COMPACT_ATOMS: atom_id res chain seq x y z
N MET A 1 -2.49 18.58 -19.94
CA MET A 1 -3.43 17.56 -19.41
C MET A 1 -4.07 18.21 -18.19
N THR A 2 -5.36 18.53 -18.23
CA THR A 2 -6.03 19.16 -17.08
C THR A 2 -6.45 18.04 -16.15
N GLU A 3 -5.67 17.79 -15.09
CA GLU A 3 -5.93 16.69 -14.17
C GLU A 3 -7.22 16.97 -13.39
N LYS A 4 -8.27 16.22 -13.72
CA LYS A 4 -9.55 16.26 -13.05
C LYS A 4 -9.39 15.52 -11.71
N LEU A 5 -8.90 16.21 -10.68
CA LEU A 5 -8.61 15.66 -9.34
C LEU A 5 -9.85 15.21 -8.55
N ARG A 6 -11.04 15.16 -9.18
CA ARG A 6 -12.31 14.84 -8.54
C ARG A 6 -13.12 13.93 -9.46
N LEU A 7 -13.46 12.76 -8.96
CA LEU A 7 -14.45 11.86 -9.55
C LEU A 7 -15.83 12.23 -8.98
N THR A 8 -16.84 12.34 -9.84
CA THR A 8 -18.23 12.33 -9.38
C THR A 8 -18.63 10.90 -8.99
N PRO A 9 -19.68 10.71 -8.17
CA PRO A 9 -20.12 9.36 -7.76
C PRO A 9 -20.54 8.45 -8.93
N GLU A 10 -20.84 9.03 -10.09
CA GLU A 10 -21.24 8.32 -11.31
C GLU A 10 -20.03 7.92 -12.18
N GLU A 11 -18.85 8.50 -11.91
CA GLU A 11 -17.63 8.19 -12.65
C GLU A 11 -16.97 6.94 -12.08
N SER A 12 -16.70 5.96 -12.95
CA SER A 12 -15.95 4.74 -12.60
C SER A 12 -14.55 5.08 -12.10
N PHE A 13 -14.01 4.24 -11.21
CA PHE A 13 -12.64 4.40 -10.74
C PHE A 13 -11.64 4.28 -11.91
N PRO A 14 -10.60 5.13 -11.98
CA PRO A 14 -9.62 5.12 -13.06
C PRO A 14 -8.89 3.77 -13.19
N GLU A 15 -8.83 3.21 -14.40
CA GLU A 15 -8.20 1.90 -14.69
C GLU A 15 -6.69 1.88 -14.43
N ASP A 16 -6.01 3.01 -14.48
CA ASP A 16 -4.57 3.12 -14.23
C ASP A 16 -4.23 3.07 -12.73
N LEU A 17 -5.22 3.20 -11.86
CA LEU A 17 -5.08 3.16 -10.40
C LEU A 17 -5.70 1.90 -9.78
N THR A 18 -6.28 1.00 -10.59
CA THR A 18 -6.96 -0.20 -10.08
C THR A 18 -5.99 -1.26 -9.57
N GLU A 19 -4.79 -1.32 -10.13
CA GLU A 19 -3.81 -2.34 -9.78
C GLU A 19 -2.43 -1.76 -9.54
N VAL A 20 -1.77 -2.26 -8.50
CA VAL A 20 -0.35 -2.01 -8.26
C VAL A 20 0.43 -3.15 -8.88
N GLY A 21 1.42 -2.84 -9.74
CA GLY A 21 2.26 -3.87 -10.34
C GLY A 21 3.11 -4.60 -9.28
N ASP A 22 3.45 -5.87 -9.49
CA ASP A 22 4.17 -6.70 -8.50
C ASP A 22 5.45 -6.04 -7.98
N LEU A 23 6.25 -5.45 -8.88
CA LEU A 23 7.48 -4.75 -8.49
C LEU A 23 7.18 -3.55 -7.59
N GLN A 24 6.13 -2.79 -7.89
CA GLN A 24 5.75 -1.63 -7.08
C GLN A 24 5.24 -2.07 -5.71
N LEU A 25 4.49 -3.18 -5.65
CA LEU A 25 4.01 -3.76 -4.40
C LEU A 25 5.17 -4.24 -3.51
N GLN A 26 6.14 -4.94 -4.09
CA GLN A 26 7.37 -5.38 -3.39
C GLN A 26 8.22 -4.21 -2.90
N VAL A 27 8.29 -3.12 -3.67
CA VAL A 27 8.98 -1.91 -3.23
C VAL A 27 8.24 -1.26 -2.06
N LEU A 28 6.91 -1.20 -2.11
CA LEU A 28 6.08 -0.69 -1.02
C LEU A 28 6.30 -1.49 0.27
N ASP A 29 6.26 -2.81 0.16
CA ASP A 29 6.52 -3.74 1.26
C ASP A 29 7.89 -3.51 1.91
N SER A 30 8.94 -3.43 1.08
CA SER A 30 10.29 -3.15 1.58
C SER A 30 10.40 -1.80 2.29
N GLN A 31 9.64 -0.79 1.86
CA GLN A 31 9.62 0.52 2.53
C GLN A 31 8.90 0.45 3.88
N VAL A 32 7.74 -0.20 3.93
CA VAL A 32 6.94 -0.34 5.16
C VAL A 32 7.70 -1.17 6.20
N GLN A 33 8.33 -2.28 5.80
CA GLN A 33 9.15 -3.10 6.69
C GLN A 33 10.28 -2.27 7.34
N ARG A 34 11.00 -1.46 6.56
CA ARG A 34 12.07 -0.59 7.09
C ARG A 34 11.55 0.48 8.03
N GLN A 35 10.34 0.98 7.77
CA GLN A 35 9.68 1.94 8.65
C GLN A 35 9.32 1.28 10.00
N LEU A 36 8.77 0.07 9.99
CA LEU A 36 8.51 -0.70 11.21
C LEU A 36 9.79 -0.92 12.01
N ASP A 37 10.86 -1.38 11.35
CA ASP A 37 12.15 -1.59 12.00
C ASP A 37 12.67 -0.30 12.66
N HIS A 38 12.57 0.83 11.95
CA HIS A 38 12.97 2.13 12.47
C HIS A 38 12.12 2.54 13.68
N GLU A 39 10.79 2.43 13.61
CA GLU A 39 9.86 2.79 14.69
C GLU A 39 10.11 1.95 15.94
N VAL A 40 10.30 0.64 15.80
CA VAL A 40 10.64 -0.24 16.93
C VAL A 40 11.96 0.20 17.60
N ILE A 41 12.97 0.56 16.81
CA ILE A 41 14.27 0.99 17.35
C ILE A 41 14.19 2.38 18.00
N ALA A 42 13.49 3.33 17.37
CA ALA A 42 13.49 4.73 17.77
C ALA A 42 12.43 5.06 18.83
N GLU A 43 11.26 4.44 18.74
CA GLU A 43 10.06 4.75 19.53
C GLU A 43 9.68 3.61 20.49
N GLY A 44 10.26 2.41 20.30
CA GLY A 44 10.06 1.24 21.15
C GLY A 44 8.83 0.40 20.83
N GLU A 45 7.95 0.92 19.97
CA GLU A 45 6.78 0.23 19.43
C GLU A 45 6.50 0.74 18.01
N PRO A 46 5.92 -0.10 17.12
CA PRO A 46 5.56 0.34 15.78
C PRO A 46 4.34 1.26 15.81
N ASN A 47 4.24 2.15 14.83
CA ASN A 47 3.05 2.95 14.62
C ASN A 47 1.93 2.07 14.07
N ARG A 48 0.73 2.18 14.65
CA ARG A 48 -0.44 1.38 14.27
C ARG A 48 -0.81 1.50 12.79
N GLU A 49 -0.62 2.68 12.21
CA GLU A 49 -0.87 2.91 10.77
C GLU A 49 0.16 2.15 9.92
N THR A 50 1.43 2.13 10.36
CA THR A 50 2.49 1.38 9.68
C THR A 50 2.25 -0.13 9.76
N GLU A 51 1.82 -0.63 10.93
CA GLU A 51 1.41 -2.03 11.10
C GLU A 51 0.22 -2.38 10.20
N PHE A 52 -0.79 -1.50 10.14
CA PHE A 52 -1.96 -1.72 9.31
C PHE A 52 -1.60 -1.80 7.82
N ARG A 53 -0.72 -0.92 7.34
CA ARG A 53 -0.23 -0.97 5.95
C ARG A 53 0.54 -2.24 5.64
N HIS A 54 1.35 -2.74 6.58
CA HIS A 54 2.04 -4.02 6.40
C HIS A 54 1.03 -5.17 6.27
N TYR A 55 0.01 -5.19 7.13
CA TYR A 55 -1.06 -6.19 7.07
C TYR A 55 -1.80 -6.18 5.73
N GLU A 56 -2.16 -5.01 5.19
CA GLU A 56 -2.82 -4.90 3.89
C GLU A 56 -1.93 -5.44 2.75
N LEU A 57 -0.63 -5.20 2.81
CA LEU A 57 0.33 -5.73 1.84
C LEU A 57 0.42 -7.26 1.94
N ASP A 58 0.46 -7.83 3.15
CA ASP A 58 0.44 -9.28 3.36
C ASP A 58 -0.83 -9.92 2.76
N GLU A 59 -2.00 -9.29 2.97
CA GLU A 59 -3.26 -9.76 2.37
C GLU A 59 -3.22 -9.72 0.84
N GLU A 60 -2.69 -8.65 0.26
CA GLU A 60 -2.54 -8.53 -1.19
C GLU A 60 -1.60 -9.60 -1.78
N PHE A 61 -0.43 -9.85 -1.16
CA PHE A 61 0.44 -10.93 -1.60
C PHE A 61 -0.23 -12.30 -1.47
N ALA A 62 -0.90 -12.58 -0.34
CA ALA A 62 -1.64 -13.82 -0.15
C ALA A 62 -2.80 -13.99 -1.14
N ASN A 63 -3.42 -12.90 -1.57
CA ASN A 63 -4.45 -12.91 -2.60
C ASN A 63 -3.87 -13.19 -3.98
N ARG A 64 -2.69 -12.67 -4.31
CA ARG A 64 -2.00 -12.90 -5.59
C ARG A 64 -1.46 -14.32 -5.72
N ASP A 65 -0.92 -14.90 -4.65
CA ASP A 65 -0.43 -16.29 -4.64
C ASP A 65 -1.53 -17.33 -4.93
N LYS A 66 -2.80 -16.96 -4.72
CA LYS A 66 -3.97 -17.82 -5.00
C LYS A 66 -4.51 -17.67 -6.43
N ARG A 67 -4.06 -16.68 -7.21
CA ARG A 67 -4.51 -16.43 -8.60
C ARG A 67 -3.74 -17.32 -9.57
#